data_AF-A0A8J6BXF5-F1
#
_entry.id   AF-A0A8J6BXF5-F1
#
_cell.length_a   1.000
_cell.length_b   1.000
_cell.length_c   1.000
_cell.angle_alpha   90.00
_cell.angle_beta   90.00
_cell.angle_gamma   90.00
#
_symmetry.space_group_name_H-M   'P 1'
#
loop_
_entity.id
_entity.type
_entity.pdbx_description
1 polymer ?
#
loop_
_entity_poly.entity_id
_entity_poly.type
_entity_poly.pdbx_seq_one_letter_code
_entity_poly.pdbx_strand_id
1 'polypeptide(L)'
;MTTPRRRAYLSLRSAPLLSRLRSEASSFQTRSFSSSNQGGCSGMGLRKCGSSATRPGPFDPSSWRYFDSRAVGIPTEAIPRYAWIVLKTLKQKGFASYLVGGCVRDLLLKRVPKDFDVITTASLQQIKKMVFKRCIIIGKRFPICQVNMHGSIIEISSFSINANNVKGSGDLDHSEELECYRKGDILLWQNSMKRDFTINGLFFNPFNFRIYDYVNGVRDIRKNKVCTVIPACVSFNEDPARILRGLRIAARLGFRVSSETSAAIRDLSSSIIHLDKSRLVMEMNYLLSYGAAESSVRLLQKYGLLDILLPFQAAYLSDQIKDKSDDRDLMLMKLLANIDKLLSADRPCHSSLWLALLAFHIALVNSPQDALVIRAFATLMYFGSWKRTINFLKQDIGPPAAYVPETLRPSRSNLDNVMEQTSHLASLVKSSVDTLTSLDVLQQSLARYSEASQFPGLASISLAYISTPYCSSYKQDSISS
;
A
#
# COMPACT_ATOMS: atom_id res chain seq x y z
N MET A 1 -2.36 33.53 32.46
CA MET A 1 -2.95 34.16 31.26
C MET A 1 -1.84 34.43 30.26
N THR A 2 -1.64 33.54 29.29
CA THR A 2 -0.74 33.75 28.14
C THR A 2 -1.25 32.86 27.01
N THR A 3 -1.83 33.49 25.99
CA THR A 3 -2.38 32.90 24.78
C THR A 3 -1.26 32.47 23.81
N PRO A 4 -1.36 31.30 23.13
CA PRO A 4 -0.43 30.95 22.07
C PRO A 4 -0.89 31.51 20.71
N ARG A 5 0.08 32.06 19.98
CA ARG A 5 -0.04 32.69 18.65
C ARG A 5 -0.65 31.73 17.61
N ARG A 6 -1.76 32.15 17.00
CA ARG A 6 -2.30 31.62 15.73
C ARG A 6 -1.29 31.88 14.60
N ARG A 7 -0.81 30.82 13.93
CA ARG A 7 -0.18 30.94 12.60
C ARG A 7 -1.27 30.85 11.54
N ALA A 8 -1.22 31.81 10.61
CA ALA A 8 -2.27 32.09 9.63
C ALA A 8 -2.46 30.98 8.60
N TYR A 9 -3.73 30.68 8.32
CA TYR A 9 -4.21 29.85 7.23
C TYR A 9 -3.99 30.58 5.89
N LEU A 10 -3.27 29.97 4.96
CA LEU A 10 -3.29 30.37 3.55
C LEU A 10 -4.21 29.40 2.80
N SER A 11 -5.38 29.90 2.47
CA SER A 11 -6.40 29.28 1.62
C SER A 11 -5.83 29.06 0.21
N LEU A 12 -5.57 27.81 -0.17
CA LEU A 12 -5.39 27.40 -1.56
C LEU A 12 -6.76 27.40 -2.26
N ARG A 13 -7.12 28.51 -2.87
CA ARG A 13 -8.19 28.57 -3.89
C ARG A 13 -7.57 28.84 -5.25
N SER A 14 -8.06 28.10 -6.23
CA SER A 14 -7.91 28.22 -7.69
C SER A 14 -6.66 27.63 -8.35
N ALA A 15 -6.88 26.60 -9.18
CA ALA A 15 -6.04 26.26 -10.32
C ALA A 15 -6.95 25.77 -11.47
N PRO A 16 -7.03 26.49 -12.62
CA PRO A 16 -7.91 26.19 -13.75
C PRO A 16 -7.43 25.03 -14.65
N LEU A 17 -6.42 24.28 -14.23
CA LEU A 17 -5.81 23.19 -15.00
C LEU A 17 -6.48 21.82 -14.77
N LEU A 18 -7.08 21.61 -13.59
CA LEU A 18 -7.82 20.39 -13.26
C LEU A 18 -9.15 20.26 -14.02
N SER A 19 -9.73 21.37 -14.50
CA SER A 19 -10.97 21.36 -15.28
C SER A 19 -10.74 20.99 -16.75
N ARG A 20 -9.54 21.23 -17.30
CA ARG A 20 -9.21 20.89 -18.70
C ARG A 20 -8.82 19.42 -18.89
N LEU A 21 -8.43 18.72 -17.83
CA LEU A 21 -8.19 17.27 -17.87
C LEU A 21 -9.48 16.43 -17.74
N ARG A 22 -10.64 17.06 -17.49
CA ARG A 22 -11.93 16.37 -17.33
C ARG A 22 -12.72 16.18 -18.64
N SER A 23 -12.45 16.94 -19.70
CA SER A 23 -13.33 16.97 -20.88
C SER A 23 -13.02 15.94 -21.96
N GLU A 24 -11.96 15.14 -21.84
CA GLU A 24 -11.55 14.15 -22.85
C GLU A 24 -11.90 12.70 -22.47
N ALA A 25 -12.53 12.46 -21.32
CA ALA A 25 -12.76 11.11 -20.76
C ALA A 25 -14.17 10.54 -21.03
N SER A 26 -14.96 11.11 -21.95
CA SER A 26 -16.38 10.76 -22.15
C SER A 26 -16.75 10.18 -23.52
N SER A 27 -15.78 9.69 -24.29
CA SER A 27 -16.05 8.88 -25.49
C SER A 27 -15.28 7.56 -25.41
N PHE A 28 -15.80 6.53 -26.07
CA PHE A 28 -15.34 5.12 -26.10
C PHE A 28 -16.02 4.17 -25.10
N GLN A 29 -17.27 3.84 -25.46
CA GLN A 29 -17.90 2.58 -25.10
C GLN A 29 -17.48 1.45 -26.06
N THR A 30 -17.25 0.30 -25.44
CA THR A 30 -17.51 -1.08 -25.91
C THR A 30 -16.83 -1.57 -27.19
N ARG A 31 -16.00 -2.61 -27.03
CA ARG A 31 -16.09 -3.85 -27.83
C ARG A 31 -15.44 -5.01 -27.07
N SER A 32 -16.23 -6.06 -26.86
CA SER A 32 -15.82 -7.37 -26.36
C SER A 32 -15.17 -8.16 -27.49
N PHE A 33 -14.03 -8.79 -27.22
CA PHE A 33 -13.49 -9.85 -28.08
C PHE A 33 -13.00 -11.03 -27.24
N SER A 34 -13.42 -12.20 -27.71
CA SER A 34 -13.16 -13.56 -27.24
C SER A 34 -12.05 -14.21 -28.07
N SER A 35 -11.12 -14.93 -27.45
CA SER A 35 -10.31 -16.01 -28.04
C SER A 35 -9.58 -16.75 -26.91
N SER A 36 -9.87 -18.03 -26.64
CA SER A 36 -9.33 -19.26 -27.25
C SER A 36 -7.83 -19.49 -26.99
N ASN A 37 -7.58 -20.44 -26.07
CA ASN A 37 -6.29 -21.03 -25.69
C ASN A 37 -5.57 -21.70 -26.88
N GLN A 38 -4.24 -21.68 -26.89
CA GLN A 38 -3.35 -22.84 -26.61
C GLN A 38 -1.90 -22.53 -27.02
N GLY A 39 -0.93 -23.06 -26.28
CA GLY A 39 0.48 -23.10 -26.68
C GLY A 39 1.44 -23.07 -25.49
N GLY A 40 1.79 -24.25 -24.96
CA GLY A 40 2.73 -24.40 -23.86
C GLY A 40 4.20 -24.40 -24.32
N CYS A 41 5.10 -24.07 -23.40
CA CYS A 41 6.49 -24.48 -23.46
C CYS A 41 7.08 -24.62 -22.04
N SER A 42 7.90 -25.66 -21.90
CA SER A 42 8.35 -26.25 -20.65
C SER A 42 9.78 -25.83 -20.32
N GLY A 43 10.04 -25.63 -19.02
CA GLY A 43 11.26 -26.14 -18.38
C GLY A 43 12.36 -25.15 -18.00
N MET A 44 12.38 -24.70 -16.74
CA MET A 44 13.58 -24.72 -15.91
C MET A 44 13.17 -24.75 -14.41
N GLY A 45 13.81 -25.63 -13.65
CA GLY A 45 13.33 -26.13 -12.36
C GLY A 45 13.41 -25.13 -11.20
N LEU A 46 12.31 -24.41 -10.97
CA LEU A 46 11.93 -23.89 -9.66
C LEU A 46 11.31 -25.05 -8.87
N ARG A 47 11.75 -25.26 -7.62
CA ARG A 47 11.03 -26.14 -6.68
C ARG A 47 9.65 -25.52 -6.42
N LYS A 48 8.66 -25.84 -7.26
CA LYS A 48 7.27 -25.44 -7.11
C LYS A 48 6.83 -25.70 -5.67
N CYS A 49 6.11 -24.76 -5.06
CA CYS A 49 5.26 -24.98 -3.87
C CYS A 49 4.75 -26.43 -3.89
N GLY A 50 5.38 -27.29 -3.07
CA GLY A 50 5.13 -28.72 -3.11
C GLY A 50 3.66 -29.00 -2.82
N SER A 51 3.14 -30.06 -3.43
CA SER A 51 1.79 -30.62 -3.19
C SER A 51 1.51 -31.01 -1.73
N SER A 52 2.41 -30.72 -0.79
CA SER A 52 2.31 -31.02 0.65
C SER A 52 2.03 -29.81 1.54
N ALA A 53 1.81 -28.61 0.99
CA ALA A 53 1.35 -27.46 1.79
C ALA A 53 -0.13 -27.63 2.17
N THR A 54 -0.43 -28.63 2.99
CA THR A 54 -1.73 -28.79 3.64
C THR A 54 -1.93 -27.65 4.64
N ARG A 55 -3.19 -27.28 4.87
CA ARG A 55 -3.56 -26.40 6.00
C ARG A 55 -2.90 -26.93 7.27
N PRO A 56 -2.51 -26.05 8.22
CA PRO A 56 -1.88 -26.50 9.46
C PRO A 56 -2.71 -27.65 10.07
N GLY A 57 -2.00 -28.64 10.61
CA GLY A 57 -2.57 -29.79 11.32
C GLY A 57 -3.45 -29.37 12.51
N PRO A 58 -4.01 -30.34 13.25
CA PRO A 58 -5.11 -30.12 14.18
C PRO A 58 -4.81 -29.04 15.22
N PHE A 59 -5.89 -28.43 15.71
CA PHE A 59 -5.94 -27.43 16.78
C PHE A 59 -4.88 -27.70 17.86
N ASP A 60 -3.86 -26.83 17.96
CA ASP A 60 -2.79 -26.90 18.97
C ASP A 60 -2.78 -25.67 19.89
N PRO A 61 -3.48 -25.73 21.03
CA PRO A 61 -3.54 -24.65 22.02
C PRO A 61 -2.25 -24.46 22.81
N SER A 62 -1.32 -25.42 22.77
CA SER A 62 -0.04 -25.32 23.51
C SER A 62 0.83 -24.16 22.99
N SER A 63 0.57 -23.73 21.75
CA SER A 63 1.22 -22.58 21.11
C SER A 63 0.69 -21.22 21.58
N TRP A 64 -0.45 -21.17 22.28
CA TRP A 64 -1.10 -19.91 22.64
C TRP A 64 -0.32 -19.17 23.72
N ARG A 65 -0.18 -17.86 23.54
CA ARG A 65 0.56 -17.00 24.45
C ARG A 65 -0.25 -15.77 24.79
N TYR A 66 -0.03 -15.29 26.01
CA TYR A 66 -0.63 -14.06 26.49
C TYR A 66 0.46 -13.17 27.08
N PHE A 67 0.36 -11.87 26.81
CA PHE A 67 1.31 -10.90 27.29
C PHE A 67 0.57 -9.82 28.07
N ASP A 68 1.17 -9.38 29.18
CA ASP A 68 0.72 -8.19 29.89
C ASP A 68 1.17 -6.95 29.11
N SER A 69 0.21 -6.11 28.71
CA SER A 69 0.44 -4.90 27.92
C SER A 69 1.36 -3.92 28.63
N ARG A 70 1.35 -3.89 29.97
CA ARG A 70 2.22 -3.04 30.79
C ARG A 70 3.66 -3.53 30.73
N ALA A 71 3.86 -4.84 30.77
CA ALA A 71 5.19 -5.45 30.67
C ALA A 71 5.83 -5.27 29.28
N VAL A 72 5.03 -5.21 28.22
CA VAL A 72 5.51 -4.93 26.85
C VAL A 72 5.50 -3.44 26.49
N GLY A 73 5.15 -2.56 27.44
CA GLY A 73 5.28 -1.12 27.30
C GLY A 73 4.20 -0.44 26.46
N ILE A 74 2.96 -0.96 26.45
CA ILE A 74 1.79 -0.27 25.90
C ILE A 74 1.08 0.50 27.04
N PRO A 75 1.22 1.83 27.11
CA PRO A 75 0.51 2.64 28.08
C PRO A 75 -0.97 2.78 27.71
N THR A 76 -1.85 3.00 28.70
CA THR A 76 -3.29 3.18 28.46
C THR A 76 -3.55 4.42 27.59
N GLU A 77 -2.71 5.44 27.75
CA GLU A 77 -2.74 6.72 27.03
C GLU A 77 -2.44 6.56 25.54
N ALA A 78 -1.82 5.44 25.12
CA ALA A 78 -1.61 5.16 23.70
C ALA A 78 -2.93 4.83 22.96
N ILE A 79 -4.01 4.52 23.69
CA ILE A 79 -5.34 4.35 23.11
C ILE A 79 -6.05 5.70 23.15
N PRO A 80 -6.40 6.27 22.00
CA PRO A 80 -7.04 7.58 21.97
C PRO A 80 -8.45 7.51 22.53
N ARG A 81 -8.92 8.64 23.08
CA ARG A 81 -10.20 8.75 23.79
C ARG A 81 -11.40 8.23 22.98
N TYR A 82 -11.43 8.47 21.67
CA TYR A 82 -12.52 8.02 20.80
C TYR A 82 -12.59 6.48 20.71
N ALA A 83 -11.44 5.79 20.62
CA ALA A 83 -11.35 4.33 20.64
C ALA A 83 -11.74 3.77 22.02
N TRP A 84 -11.30 4.42 23.09
CA TRP A 84 -11.66 4.04 24.45
C TRP A 84 -13.18 4.10 24.70
N ILE A 85 -13.84 5.15 24.22
CA ILE A 85 -15.30 5.31 24.34
C ILE A 85 -16.02 4.14 23.66
N VAL A 86 -15.57 3.73 22.46
CA VAL A 86 -16.18 2.62 21.73
C VAL A 86 -16.05 1.31 22.51
N LEU A 87 -14.84 0.97 22.97
CA LEU A 87 -14.58 -0.23 23.77
C LEU A 87 -15.42 -0.23 25.06
N LYS A 88 -15.48 0.91 25.76
CA LYS A 88 -16.25 1.05 27.01
C LYS A 88 -17.74 0.89 26.78
N THR A 89 -18.28 1.47 25.71
CA THR A 89 -19.71 1.39 25.37
C THR A 89 -20.10 -0.04 25.02
N LEU A 90 -19.29 -0.75 24.24
CA LEU A 90 -19.50 -2.17 23.93
C LEU A 90 -19.49 -3.03 25.20
N LYS A 91 -18.52 -2.80 26.08
CA LYS A 91 -18.42 -3.51 27.37
C LYS A 91 -19.62 -3.26 28.27
N GLN A 92 -20.10 -2.00 28.37
CA GLN A 92 -21.29 -1.64 29.15
C GLN A 92 -22.56 -2.32 28.64
N LYS A 93 -22.62 -2.65 27.34
CA LYS A 93 -23.71 -3.41 26.72
C LYS A 93 -23.54 -4.93 26.83
N GLY A 94 -22.54 -5.40 27.56
CA GLY A 94 -22.29 -6.82 27.80
C GLY A 94 -21.50 -7.53 26.69
N PHE A 95 -20.94 -6.79 25.72
CA PHE A 95 -20.16 -7.38 24.64
C PHE A 95 -18.67 -7.34 24.95
N ALA A 96 -17.97 -8.45 24.69
CA ALA A 96 -16.52 -8.46 24.67
C ALA A 96 -16.03 -7.69 23.44
N SER A 97 -14.95 -6.92 23.61
CA SER A 97 -14.35 -6.14 22.54
C SER A 97 -12.84 -6.09 22.68
N TYR A 98 -12.15 -6.08 21.55
CA TYR A 98 -10.70 -6.14 21.45
C TYR A 98 -10.22 -5.17 20.37
N LEU A 99 -9.11 -4.49 20.62
CA LEU A 99 -8.33 -3.89 19.55
C LEU A 99 -7.65 -5.00 18.75
N VAL A 100 -7.53 -4.85 17.43
CA VAL A 100 -7.04 -5.93 16.57
C VAL A 100 -6.21 -5.43 15.40
N GLY A 101 -5.26 -6.26 14.94
CA GLY A 101 -4.59 -6.03 13.67
C GLY A 101 -3.46 -5.01 13.74
N GLY A 102 -3.42 -4.12 12.75
CA GLY A 102 -2.33 -3.16 12.58
C GLY A 102 -2.13 -2.25 13.78
N CYS A 103 -3.22 -1.89 14.48
CA CYS A 103 -3.12 -1.03 15.66
C CYS A 103 -2.37 -1.69 16.81
N VAL A 104 -2.62 -2.99 17.08
CA VAL A 104 -1.94 -3.72 18.14
C VAL A 104 -0.45 -3.89 17.82
N ARG A 105 -0.13 -4.19 16.56
CA ARG A 105 1.26 -4.25 16.06
C ARG A 105 1.98 -2.93 16.23
N ASP A 106 1.36 -1.83 15.81
CA ASP A 106 2.00 -0.50 15.84
C ASP A 106 2.22 -0.04 17.29
N LEU A 107 1.26 -0.31 18.20
CA LEU A 107 1.43 -0.10 19.64
C LEU A 107 2.61 -0.88 20.22
N LEU A 108 2.76 -2.16 19.88
CA LEU A 108 3.91 -2.99 20.30
C LEU A 108 5.25 -2.47 19.76
N LEU A 109 5.24 -1.85 18.58
CA LEU A 109 6.41 -1.22 17.97
C LEU A 109 6.65 0.21 18.48
N LYS A 110 5.87 0.69 19.46
CA LYS A 110 5.91 2.07 19.98
C LYS A 110 5.71 3.11 18.87
N ARG A 111 4.93 2.78 17.85
CA ARG A 111 4.51 3.67 16.76
C ARG A 111 3.06 4.10 17.01
N VAL A 112 2.69 5.26 16.49
CA VAL A 112 1.28 5.71 16.51
C VAL A 112 0.50 4.92 15.46
N PRO A 113 -0.55 4.16 15.83
CA PRO A 113 -1.40 3.50 14.86
C PRO A 113 -2.08 4.50 13.93
N LYS A 114 -2.18 4.14 12.64
CA LYS A 114 -2.94 4.94 11.67
C LYS A 114 -4.44 4.94 12.00
N ASP A 115 -4.96 3.75 12.21
CA ASP A 115 -6.38 3.48 12.45
C ASP A 115 -6.50 2.55 13.67
N PHE A 116 -7.60 2.64 14.43
CA PHE A 116 -7.88 1.78 15.58
C PHE A 116 -9.08 0.88 15.27
N ASP A 117 -8.80 -0.36 14.87
CA ASP A 117 -9.85 -1.33 14.56
C ASP A 117 -10.29 -2.10 15.81
N VAL A 118 -11.60 -2.32 15.92
CA VAL A 118 -12.22 -3.06 17.01
C VAL A 118 -12.89 -4.31 16.47
N ILE A 119 -12.78 -5.41 17.20
CA ILE A 119 -13.58 -6.62 16.99
C ILE A 119 -14.39 -6.95 18.23
N THR A 120 -15.64 -7.38 18.06
CA THR A 120 -16.57 -7.61 19.16
C THR A 120 -17.44 -8.84 18.98
N THR A 121 -17.96 -9.38 20.09
CA THR A 121 -18.96 -10.46 20.10
C THR A 121 -20.36 -9.98 19.69
N ALA A 122 -20.62 -8.67 19.66
CA ALA A 122 -21.86 -8.14 19.13
C ALA A 122 -21.99 -8.42 17.62
N SER A 123 -23.16 -8.87 17.17
CA SER A 123 -23.50 -8.88 15.74
C SER A 123 -23.61 -7.45 15.21
N LEU A 124 -23.38 -7.24 13.90
CA LEU A 124 -23.51 -5.90 13.29
C LEU A 124 -24.88 -5.26 13.52
N GLN A 125 -25.94 -6.09 13.54
CA GLN A 125 -27.29 -5.63 13.81
C GLN A 125 -27.46 -5.18 15.27
N GLN A 126 -26.88 -5.90 16.23
CA GLN A 126 -26.86 -5.47 17.64
C GLN A 126 -26.05 -4.19 17.81
N ILE A 127 -24.90 -4.05 17.13
CA ILE A 127 -24.13 -2.81 17.15
C ILE A 127 -25.00 -1.65 16.67
N LYS A 128 -25.66 -1.79 15.51
CA LYS A 128 -26.52 -0.74 14.95
C LYS A 128 -27.76 -0.45 15.80
N LYS A 129 -28.43 -1.47 16.34
CA LYS A 129 -29.70 -1.29 17.08
C LYS A 129 -29.50 -0.86 18.53
N MET A 130 -28.49 -1.39 19.21
CA MET A 130 -28.36 -1.34 20.67
C MET A 130 -27.16 -0.51 21.17
N VAL A 131 -26.12 -0.33 20.34
CA VAL A 131 -24.86 0.30 20.76
C VAL A 131 -24.66 1.66 20.09
N PHE A 132 -24.61 1.70 18.76
CA PHE A 132 -24.34 2.88 17.95
C PHE A 132 -25.41 3.05 16.86
N LYS A 133 -26.52 3.71 17.19
CA LYS A 133 -27.66 3.93 16.27
C LYS A 133 -27.29 4.66 14.97
N ARG A 134 -26.26 5.51 15.02
CA ARG A 134 -25.75 6.28 13.88
C ARG A 134 -24.63 5.58 13.12
N CYS A 135 -24.30 4.32 13.42
CA CYS A 135 -23.27 3.61 12.66
C CYS A 135 -23.74 3.21 11.26
N ILE A 136 -22.78 3.16 10.35
CA ILE A 136 -23.01 2.77 8.96
C ILE A 136 -22.38 1.40 8.77
N ILE A 137 -23.16 0.44 8.29
CA ILE A 137 -22.62 -0.86 7.89
C ILE A 137 -22.17 -0.75 6.45
N ILE A 138 -20.88 -0.98 6.20
CA ILE A 138 -20.27 -0.95 4.87
C ILE A 138 -19.71 -2.32 4.51
N GLY A 139 -19.49 -2.55 3.22
CA GLY A 139 -18.93 -3.80 2.70
C GLY A 139 -20.00 -4.87 2.46
N LYS A 140 -20.03 -5.43 1.24
CA LYS A 140 -20.95 -6.53 0.89
C LYS A 140 -20.41 -7.89 1.35
N ARG A 141 -19.16 -8.21 0.97
CA ARG A 141 -18.51 -9.50 1.29
C ARG A 141 -17.97 -9.56 2.72
N PHE A 142 -17.42 -8.45 3.21
CA PHE A 142 -16.86 -8.33 4.56
C PHE A 142 -17.53 -7.15 5.25
N PRO A 143 -18.77 -7.32 5.74
CA PRO A 143 -19.50 -6.23 6.32
C PRO A 143 -18.86 -5.79 7.64
N ILE A 144 -18.67 -4.49 7.82
CA ILE A 144 -18.13 -3.86 9.04
C ILE A 144 -18.98 -2.64 9.40
N CYS A 145 -19.09 -2.31 10.68
CA CYS A 145 -19.79 -1.11 11.15
C CYS A 145 -18.76 0.01 11.37
N GLN A 146 -18.92 1.11 10.65
CA GLN A 146 -18.16 2.33 10.84
C GLN A 146 -18.91 3.25 11.81
N VAL A 147 -18.22 3.65 12.88
CA VAL A 147 -18.73 4.54 13.91
C VAL A 147 -17.90 5.83 13.89
N ASN A 148 -18.57 6.97 13.68
CA ASN A 148 -17.93 8.27 13.83
C ASN A 148 -17.99 8.71 15.30
N MET A 149 -16.82 8.90 15.91
CA MET A 149 -16.64 9.40 17.26
C MET A 149 -15.69 10.59 17.25
N HIS A 150 -16.20 11.77 17.62
CA HIS A 150 -15.42 13.02 17.69
C HIS A 150 -14.64 13.35 16.40
N GLY A 151 -15.25 13.10 15.23
CA GLY A 151 -14.61 13.37 13.94
C GLY A 151 -13.61 12.30 13.50
N SER A 152 -13.42 11.24 14.28
CA SER A 152 -12.61 10.07 13.93
C SER A 152 -13.51 8.88 13.62
N ILE A 153 -13.16 8.10 12.58
CA ILE A 153 -13.90 6.89 12.21
C ILE A 153 -13.24 5.70 12.89
N ILE A 154 -14.04 4.85 13.53
CA ILE A 154 -13.63 3.54 14.06
C ILE A 154 -14.35 2.46 13.28
N GLU A 155 -13.59 1.47 12.84
CA GLU A 155 -14.12 0.27 12.22
C GLU A 155 -14.36 -0.81 13.27
N ILE A 156 -15.60 -1.31 13.33
CA ILE A 156 -16.03 -2.35 14.25
C ILE A 156 -16.46 -3.57 13.46
N SER A 157 -15.72 -4.66 13.64
CA SER A 157 -15.99 -5.98 13.06
C SER A 157 -16.63 -6.92 14.09
N SER A 158 -17.37 -7.92 13.62
CA SER A 158 -18.08 -8.89 14.46
C SER A 158 -17.54 -10.31 14.25
N PHE A 159 -17.38 -11.07 15.33
CA PHE A 159 -17.06 -12.50 15.23
C PHE A 159 -18.17 -13.32 14.55
N SER A 160 -19.43 -12.90 14.63
CA SER A 160 -20.59 -13.68 14.13
C SER A 160 -20.61 -13.84 12.60
N ILE A 161 -20.05 -12.89 11.84
CA ILE A 161 -19.92 -13.03 10.39
C ILE A 161 -18.99 -14.20 10.06
N ASN A 162 -17.96 -14.40 10.88
CA ASN A 162 -17.00 -15.47 10.68
C ASN A 162 -17.55 -16.84 11.03
N ALA A 163 -18.64 -16.94 11.79
CA ALA A 163 -19.30 -18.21 12.14
C ALA A 163 -20.29 -18.67 11.06
N ASN A 164 -21.00 -17.75 10.40
CA ASN A 164 -22.00 -18.12 9.38
C ASN A 164 -21.37 -18.62 8.06
N ASN A 165 -20.14 -18.20 7.72
CA ASN A 165 -19.40 -18.73 6.57
C ASN A 165 -18.81 -20.14 6.82
N VAL A 166 -18.97 -20.72 8.01
CA VAL A 166 -18.47 -22.07 8.36
C VAL A 166 -19.51 -23.15 8.07
N LYS A 167 -20.74 -22.79 7.69
CA LYS A 167 -21.76 -23.78 7.30
C LYS A 167 -21.49 -24.50 5.97
N GLY A 168 -20.39 -24.17 5.27
CA GLY A 168 -20.00 -24.76 3.99
C GLY A 168 -18.68 -25.54 3.99
N SER A 169 -17.98 -25.65 5.12
CA SER A 169 -16.85 -26.56 5.27
C SER A 169 -17.26 -27.64 6.27
N GLY A 170 -17.63 -28.81 5.74
CA GLY A 170 -17.60 -30.03 6.54
C GLY A 170 -16.23 -30.20 7.19
N ASP A 171 -16.20 -30.89 8.32
CA ASP A 171 -15.02 -31.25 9.11
C ASP A 171 -14.52 -30.21 10.11
N LEU A 172 -15.40 -29.82 11.04
CA LEU A 172 -15.00 -29.72 12.44
C LEU A 172 -16.07 -30.44 13.26
N ASP A 173 -16.04 -31.77 13.16
CA ASP A 173 -16.76 -32.63 14.06
C ASP A 173 -16.33 -32.28 15.50
N HIS A 174 -17.31 -32.22 16.39
CA HIS A 174 -17.18 -31.73 17.75
C HIS A 174 -16.19 -32.60 18.54
N SER A 175 -14.90 -32.25 18.50
CA SER A 175 -13.88 -32.92 19.31
C SER A 175 -14.06 -32.48 20.77
N GLU A 176 -14.28 -33.44 21.67
CA GLU A 176 -14.39 -33.25 23.13
C GLU A 176 -13.24 -32.42 23.74
N GLU A 177 -12.09 -32.34 23.05
CA GLU A 177 -10.93 -31.52 23.42
C GLU A 177 -11.16 -29.99 23.44
N LEU A 178 -12.14 -29.45 22.69
CA LEU A 178 -12.40 -28.01 22.69
C LEU A 178 -13.21 -27.53 23.91
N GLU A 179 -13.85 -28.41 24.67
CA GLU A 179 -14.66 -28.02 25.84
C GLU A 179 -13.83 -27.48 27.01
N CYS A 180 -12.54 -27.82 27.10
CA CYS A 180 -11.68 -27.37 28.19
C CYS A 180 -11.19 -25.90 28.03
N TYR A 181 -11.35 -25.32 26.84
CA TYR A 181 -10.92 -23.95 26.54
C TYR A 181 -12.06 -22.96 26.65
N ARG A 182 -11.75 -21.74 27.11
CA ARG A 182 -12.76 -20.67 27.13
C ARG A 182 -13.23 -20.41 25.71
N LYS A 183 -14.55 -20.48 25.49
CA LYS A 183 -15.23 -20.15 24.22
C LYS A 183 -14.73 -18.87 23.55
N GLY A 184 -14.30 -17.87 24.34
CA GLY A 184 -13.71 -16.63 23.84
C GLY A 184 -12.33 -16.81 23.17
N ASP A 185 -11.46 -17.66 23.72
CA ASP A 185 -10.13 -17.92 23.16
C ASP A 185 -10.23 -18.63 21.80
N ILE A 186 -11.15 -19.59 21.66
CA ILE A 186 -11.43 -20.29 20.39
C ILE A 186 -11.89 -19.30 19.31
N LEU A 187 -12.79 -18.36 19.64
CA LEU A 187 -13.25 -17.34 18.69
C LEU A 187 -12.12 -16.42 18.21
N LEU A 188 -11.21 -16.04 19.11
CA LEU A 188 -10.05 -15.21 18.76
C LEU A 188 -9.06 -15.98 17.89
N TRP A 189 -8.76 -17.23 18.24
CA TRP A 189 -7.91 -18.11 17.44
C TRP A 189 -8.49 -18.32 16.02
N GLN A 190 -9.78 -18.65 15.90
CA GLN A 190 -10.46 -18.80 14.60
C GLN A 190 -10.40 -17.50 13.77
N ASN A 191 -10.50 -16.34 14.40
CA ASN A 191 -10.31 -15.07 13.71
C ASN A 191 -8.86 -14.87 13.27
N SER A 192 -7.90 -15.24 14.11
CA SER A 192 -6.46 -15.18 13.79
C SER A 192 -6.12 -15.96 12.54
N MET A 193 -6.65 -17.19 12.41
CA MET A 193 -6.39 -18.10 11.29
C MET A 193 -6.91 -17.61 9.94
N LYS A 194 -7.83 -16.64 9.93
CA LYS A 194 -8.35 -16.00 8.70
C LYS A 194 -7.55 -14.77 8.28
N ARG A 195 -6.53 -14.39 9.06
CA ARG A 195 -5.72 -13.20 8.80
C ARG A 195 -4.52 -13.55 7.93
N ASP A 196 -3.99 -12.51 7.32
CA ASP A 196 -2.90 -12.58 6.36
C ASP A 196 -1.55 -12.89 7.02
N PHE A 197 -1.16 -12.10 8.02
CA PHE A 197 0.17 -12.14 8.64
C PHE A 197 0.08 -12.26 10.16
N THR A 198 1.01 -13.01 10.74
CA THR A 198 1.09 -13.29 12.20
C THR A 198 1.07 -12.00 13.02
N ILE A 199 1.85 -11.01 12.59
CA ILE A 199 1.96 -9.70 13.23
C ILE A 199 0.66 -8.88 13.22
N ASN A 200 -0.28 -9.19 12.31
CA ASN A 200 -1.62 -8.59 12.26
C ASN A 200 -2.69 -9.50 12.89
N GLY A 201 -2.30 -10.66 13.42
CA GLY A 201 -3.15 -11.65 14.10
C GLY A 201 -3.24 -11.47 15.61
N LEU A 202 -2.87 -10.29 16.12
CA LEU A 202 -2.84 -9.98 17.55
C LEU A 202 -4.13 -9.27 17.99
N PHE A 203 -4.57 -9.57 19.21
CA PHE A 203 -5.72 -8.93 19.85
C PHE A 203 -5.29 -8.33 21.18
N PHE A 204 -5.84 -7.16 21.50
CA PHE A 204 -5.55 -6.49 22.76
C PHE A 204 -6.85 -6.12 23.46
N ASN A 205 -7.00 -6.60 24.70
CA ASN A 205 -8.05 -6.16 25.61
C ASN A 205 -7.42 -5.22 26.64
N PRO A 206 -7.74 -3.92 26.58
CA PRO A 206 -7.12 -2.97 27.49
C PRO A 206 -7.79 -2.91 28.87
N PHE A 207 -8.93 -3.58 29.07
CA PHE A 207 -9.58 -3.63 30.39
C PHE A 207 -8.90 -4.60 31.35
N ASN A 208 -8.21 -5.60 30.83
CA ASN A 208 -7.45 -6.59 31.62
C ASN A 208 -5.95 -6.57 31.28
N PHE A 209 -5.50 -5.56 30.53
CA PHE A 209 -4.11 -5.39 30.09
C PHE A 209 -3.53 -6.61 29.37
N ARG A 210 -4.36 -7.37 28.62
CA ARG A 210 -3.94 -8.64 28.03
C ARG A 210 -3.89 -8.57 26.50
N ILE A 211 -2.73 -8.92 25.96
CA ILE A 211 -2.52 -9.16 24.54
C ILE A 211 -2.60 -10.67 24.31
N TYR A 212 -3.35 -11.06 23.29
CA TYR A 212 -3.61 -12.43 22.91
C TYR A 212 -2.85 -12.72 21.61
N ASP A 213 -1.97 -13.72 21.65
CA ASP A 213 -1.17 -14.15 20.52
C ASP A 213 -1.35 -15.65 20.30
N TYR A 214 -2.07 -15.98 19.24
CA TYR A 214 -2.39 -17.36 18.84
C TYR A 214 -1.58 -17.83 17.63
N VAL A 215 -0.76 -16.95 17.05
CA VAL A 215 -0.10 -17.15 15.76
C VAL A 215 1.38 -16.77 15.80
N ASN A 216 1.95 -16.58 16.99
CA ASN A 216 3.33 -16.14 17.24
C ASN A 216 3.65 -14.74 16.67
N GLY A 217 2.67 -13.84 16.59
CA GLY A 217 2.86 -12.48 16.07
C GLY A 217 3.85 -11.66 16.89
N VAL A 218 3.87 -11.78 18.23
CA VAL A 218 4.81 -11.05 19.10
C VAL A 218 6.24 -11.52 18.87
N ARG A 219 6.44 -12.83 18.68
CA ARG A 219 7.74 -13.41 18.35
C ARG A 219 8.26 -12.88 17.01
N ASP A 220 7.40 -12.80 16.01
CA ASP A 220 7.77 -12.36 14.67
C ASP A 220 8.03 -10.84 14.61
N ILE A 221 7.28 -10.04 15.39
CA ILE A 221 7.59 -8.63 15.64
C ILE A 221 9.00 -8.48 16.23
N ARG A 222 9.33 -9.24 17.29
CA ARG A 222 10.66 -9.18 17.92
C ARG A 222 11.79 -9.57 16.96
N LYS A 223 11.53 -10.47 16.02
CA LYS A 223 12.49 -10.90 14.98
C LYS A 223 12.49 -9.97 13.76
N ASN A 224 11.66 -8.92 13.74
CA ASN A 224 11.41 -8.06 12.59
C ASN A 224 11.10 -8.86 11.32
N LYS A 225 10.21 -9.85 11.43
CA LYS A 225 9.83 -10.75 10.34
C LYS A 225 8.37 -10.61 9.92
N VAL A 226 8.13 -10.64 8.62
CA VAL A 226 6.79 -10.82 8.03
C VAL A 226 6.59 -12.30 7.72
N CYS A 227 5.64 -12.93 8.42
CA CYS A 227 5.25 -14.32 8.27
C CYS A 227 3.74 -14.40 8.04
N THR A 228 3.30 -15.27 7.14
CA THR A 228 1.88 -15.58 6.95
C THR A 228 1.35 -16.39 8.13
N VAL A 229 0.05 -16.27 8.43
CA VAL A 229 -0.56 -17.05 9.53
C VAL A 229 -0.62 -18.53 9.18
N ILE A 230 -1.06 -18.84 7.96
CA ILE A 230 -1.08 -20.18 7.38
C ILE A 230 0.10 -20.32 6.39
N PRO A 231 0.41 -21.54 5.90
CA PRO A 231 1.48 -21.73 4.93
C PRO A 231 1.38 -20.77 3.74
N ALA A 232 2.51 -20.15 3.38
CA ALA A 232 2.51 -19.00 2.49
C ALA A 232 1.93 -19.32 1.10
N CYS A 233 2.23 -20.50 0.55
CA CYS A 233 1.68 -20.98 -0.71
C CYS A 233 0.14 -21.04 -0.69
N VAL A 234 -0.45 -21.55 0.40
CA VAL A 234 -1.92 -21.63 0.56
C VAL A 234 -2.51 -20.23 0.66
N SER A 235 -1.92 -19.39 1.52
CA SER A 235 -2.38 -18.01 1.72
C SER A 235 -2.38 -17.18 0.44
N PHE A 236 -1.34 -17.30 -0.39
CA PHE A 236 -1.23 -16.53 -1.64
C PHE A 236 -2.09 -17.09 -2.77
N ASN A 237 -2.35 -18.40 -2.79
CA ASN A 237 -3.34 -18.96 -3.71
C ASN A 237 -4.78 -18.55 -3.35
N GLU A 238 -5.10 -18.39 -2.07
CA GLU A 238 -6.41 -17.87 -1.64
C GLU A 238 -6.62 -16.39 -2.00
N ASP A 239 -5.58 -15.56 -1.83
CA ASP A 239 -5.61 -14.13 -2.20
C ASP A 239 -4.21 -13.66 -2.64
N PRO A 240 -3.94 -13.57 -3.96
CA PRO A 240 -2.66 -13.09 -4.47
C PRO A 240 -2.29 -11.67 -4.03
N ALA A 241 -3.28 -10.83 -3.65
CA ALA A 241 -3.00 -9.47 -3.17
C ALA A 241 -2.22 -9.48 -1.85
N ARG A 242 -2.25 -10.60 -1.10
CA ARG A 242 -1.43 -10.77 0.11
C ARG A 242 0.06 -10.71 -0.20
N ILE A 243 0.52 -11.03 -1.41
CA ILE A 243 1.93 -10.86 -1.82
C ILE A 243 2.33 -9.39 -1.72
N LEU A 244 1.61 -8.52 -2.44
CA LEU A 244 1.86 -7.07 -2.43
C LEU A 244 1.71 -6.47 -1.03
N ARG A 245 0.70 -6.92 -0.29
CA ARG A 245 0.47 -6.48 1.07
C ARG A 245 1.59 -6.90 2.04
N GLY A 246 2.18 -8.08 1.87
CA GLY A 246 3.33 -8.54 2.64
C GLY A 246 4.58 -7.71 2.36
N LEU A 247 4.87 -7.43 1.09
CA LEU A 247 5.98 -6.55 0.69
C LEU A 247 5.78 -5.12 1.19
N ARG A 248 4.54 -4.61 1.14
CA ARG A 248 4.18 -3.32 1.71
C ARG A 248 4.47 -3.24 3.20
N ILE A 249 4.07 -4.25 3.97
CA ILE A 249 4.32 -4.29 5.41
C ILE A 249 5.83 -4.38 5.69
N ALA A 250 6.56 -5.22 4.94
CA ALA A 250 8.01 -5.33 5.03
C ALA A 250 8.70 -3.99 4.76
N ALA A 251 8.36 -3.29 3.68
CA ALA A 251 8.90 -1.98 3.32
C ALA A 251 8.64 -0.94 4.43
N ARG A 252 7.39 -0.79 4.88
CA ARG A 252 7.01 0.24 5.86
C ARG A 252 7.59 0.02 7.25
N LEU A 253 7.77 -1.23 7.66
CA LEU A 253 8.29 -1.56 8.98
C LEU A 253 9.81 -1.76 8.99
N GLY A 254 10.44 -1.90 7.82
CA GLY A 254 11.84 -2.34 7.72
C GLY A 254 12.02 -3.81 8.11
N PHE A 255 10.97 -4.62 7.97
CA PHE A 255 10.98 -6.03 8.34
C PHE A 255 11.49 -6.89 7.19
N ARG A 256 12.11 -8.02 7.53
CA ARG A 256 12.51 -9.04 6.56
C ARG A 256 11.34 -10.00 6.33
N VAL A 257 11.14 -10.43 5.09
CA VAL A 257 10.18 -11.51 4.80
C VAL A 257 10.79 -12.84 5.27
N SER A 258 9.99 -13.72 5.88
CA SER A 258 10.45 -15.06 6.30
C SER A 258 10.95 -15.88 5.10
N SER A 259 11.79 -16.89 5.33
CA SER A 259 12.32 -17.74 4.24
C SER A 259 11.21 -18.48 3.49
N GLU A 260 10.24 -19.03 4.21
CA GLU A 260 9.06 -19.70 3.64
C GLU A 260 8.23 -18.73 2.81
N THR A 261 7.86 -17.58 3.39
CA THR A 261 7.08 -16.55 2.70
C THR A 261 7.83 -16.01 1.48
N SER A 262 9.15 -15.83 1.60
CA SER A 262 10.01 -15.38 0.50
C SER A 262 10.09 -16.37 -0.65
N ALA A 263 10.08 -17.68 -0.37
CA ALA A 263 10.04 -18.72 -1.40
C ALA A 263 8.68 -18.70 -2.13
N ALA A 264 7.59 -18.69 -1.37
CA ALA A 264 6.23 -18.65 -1.93
C ALA A 264 5.97 -17.38 -2.76
N ILE A 265 6.52 -16.21 -2.38
CA ILE A 265 6.42 -14.99 -3.19
C ILE A 265 7.07 -15.18 -4.56
N ARG A 266 8.24 -15.83 -4.64
CA ARG A 266 8.92 -16.06 -5.92
C ARG A 266 8.11 -16.99 -6.81
N ASP A 267 7.65 -18.11 -6.26
CA ASP A 267 6.92 -19.13 -6.98
C ASP A 267 5.55 -18.63 -7.48
N LEU A 268 4.89 -17.77 -6.71
CA LEU A 268 3.54 -17.27 -7.00
C LEU A 268 3.53 -15.81 -7.47
N SER A 269 4.68 -15.22 -7.78
CA SER A 269 4.80 -13.82 -8.20
C SER A 269 3.90 -13.49 -9.40
N SER A 270 3.81 -14.39 -10.39
CA SER A 270 2.97 -14.22 -11.59
C SER A 270 1.47 -14.22 -11.31
N SER A 271 1.02 -14.78 -10.18
CA SER A 271 -0.41 -14.85 -9.84
C SER A 271 -1.06 -13.48 -9.63
N ILE A 272 -0.26 -12.43 -9.39
CA ILE A 272 -0.76 -11.05 -9.25
C ILE A 272 -1.46 -10.54 -10.52
N ILE A 273 -1.14 -11.12 -11.68
CA ILE A 273 -1.74 -10.76 -12.98
C ILE A 273 -3.24 -11.06 -12.99
N HIS A 274 -3.68 -12.04 -12.19
CA HIS A 274 -5.08 -12.42 -12.08
C HIS A 274 -5.88 -11.55 -11.11
N LEU A 275 -5.25 -10.56 -10.46
CA LEU A 275 -5.96 -9.63 -9.59
C LEU A 275 -6.82 -8.65 -10.39
N ASP A 276 -7.99 -8.31 -9.83
CA ASP A 276 -8.81 -7.23 -10.34
C ASP A 276 -7.98 -5.94 -10.43
N LYS A 277 -8.08 -5.23 -11.56
CA LYS A 277 -7.30 -3.99 -11.81
C LYS A 277 -7.45 -2.96 -10.68
N SER A 278 -8.65 -2.80 -10.14
CA SER A 278 -8.92 -1.91 -9.01
C SER A 278 -8.16 -2.31 -7.74
N ARG A 279 -8.05 -3.61 -7.47
CA ARG A 279 -7.30 -4.15 -6.33
C ARG A 279 -5.80 -3.93 -6.52
N LEU A 280 -5.30 -4.14 -7.72
CA LEU A 280 -3.89 -3.90 -8.04
C LEU A 280 -3.52 -2.42 -7.86
N VAL A 281 -4.31 -1.51 -8.44
CA VAL A 281 -4.11 -0.05 -8.31
C VAL A 281 -4.13 0.36 -6.85
N MET A 282 -5.06 -0.18 -6.06
CA MET A 282 -5.13 0.07 -4.63
C MET A 282 -3.83 -0.34 -3.91
N GLU A 283 -3.31 -1.55 -4.17
CA GLU A 283 -2.05 -2.00 -3.56
C GLU A 283 -0.84 -1.20 -4.04
N MET A 284 -0.76 -0.82 -5.32
CA MET A 284 0.28 0.07 -5.84
C MET A 284 0.25 1.45 -5.16
N ASN A 285 -0.95 2.01 -4.98
CA ASN A 285 -1.10 3.27 -4.27
C ASN A 285 -0.61 3.17 -2.82
N TYR A 286 -0.88 2.04 -2.16
CA TYR A 286 -0.40 1.80 -0.79
C TYR A 286 1.12 1.61 -0.69
N LEU A 287 1.75 1.05 -1.71
CA LEU A 287 3.21 0.88 -1.78
C LEU A 287 3.91 2.23 -1.96
N LEU A 288 3.39 3.09 -2.85
CA LEU A 288 4.11 4.30 -3.28
C LEU A 288 3.70 5.60 -2.55
N SER A 289 2.55 5.63 -1.88
CA SER A 289 2.01 6.89 -1.33
C SER A 289 2.19 7.07 0.18
N TYR A 290 2.76 6.09 0.89
CA TYR A 290 2.73 6.02 2.36
C TYR A 290 4.11 6.10 3.03
N GLY A 291 5.08 6.74 2.37
CA GLY A 291 6.41 6.99 2.94
C GLY A 291 7.32 5.77 3.00
N ALA A 292 7.18 4.85 2.04
CA ALA A 292 8.06 3.69 1.89
C ALA A 292 8.23 3.27 0.42
N ALA A 293 8.04 4.20 -0.51
CA ALA A 293 8.07 3.97 -1.94
C ALA A 293 9.42 3.39 -2.42
N GLU A 294 10.54 3.93 -1.93
CA GLU A 294 11.88 3.44 -2.30
C GLU A 294 12.05 1.97 -1.87
N SER A 295 11.75 1.70 -0.59
CA SER A 295 11.85 0.35 -0.02
C SER A 295 10.88 -0.63 -0.69
N SER A 296 9.69 -0.16 -1.08
CA SER A 296 8.72 -0.94 -1.84
C SER A 296 9.24 -1.31 -3.22
N VAL A 297 9.81 -0.37 -3.98
CA VAL A 297 10.38 -0.65 -5.31
C VAL A 297 11.55 -1.64 -5.21
N ARG A 298 12.45 -1.49 -4.23
CA ARG A 298 13.53 -2.48 -3.99
C ARG A 298 13.01 -3.88 -3.73
N LEU A 299 11.95 -4.00 -2.93
CA LEU A 299 11.34 -5.30 -2.65
C LEU A 299 10.64 -5.88 -3.89
N LEU A 300 9.91 -5.07 -4.65
CA LEU A 300 9.31 -5.51 -5.91
C LEU A 300 10.36 -6.03 -6.88
N GLN A 301 11.49 -5.33 -7.03
CA GLN A 301 12.60 -5.74 -7.88
C GLN A 301 13.22 -7.05 -7.39
N LYS A 302 13.53 -7.15 -6.09
CA LYS A 302 14.10 -8.36 -5.46
C LYS A 302 13.28 -9.63 -5.71
N TYR A 303 11.96 -9.48 -5.86
CA TYR A 303 11.02 -10.57 -6.05
C TYR A 303 10.49 -10.70 -7.49
N GLY A 304 11.03 -9.94 -8.45
CA GLY A 304 10.62 -9.99 -9.88
C GLY A 304 9.20 -9.49 -10.15
N LEU A 305 8.60 -8.77 -9.20
CA LEU A 305 7.26 -8.19 -9.34
C LEU A 305 7.31 -6.81 -10.02
N LEU A 306 8.48 -6.16 -10.01
CA LEU A 306 8.64 -4.86 -10.65
C LEU A 306 8.48 -4.97 -12.17
N ASP A 307 8.96 -6.05 -12.77
CA ASP A 307 8.83 -6.35 -14.21
C ASP A 307 7.36 -6.47 -14.65
N ILE A 308 6.49 -6.91 -13.73
CA ILE A 308 5.05 -7.06 -13.99
C ILE A 308 4.32 -5.72 -13.79
N LEU A 309 4.68 -4.97 -12.75
CA LEU A 309 3.92 -3.80 -12.29
C LEU A 309 4.39 -2.47 -12.88
N LEU A 310 5.70 -2.33 -13.09
CA LEU A 310 6.38 -1.13 -13.57
C LEU A 310 7.50 -1.53 -14.56
N PRO A 311 7.15 -2.17 -15.69
CA PRO A 311 8.12 -2.78 -16.61
C PRO A 311 9.17 -1.80 -17.15
N PHE A 312 8.81 -0.55 -17.44
CA PHE A 312 9.77 0.46 -17.87
C PHE A 312 10.83 0.72 -16.80
N GLN A 313 10.40 0.93 -15.56
CA GLN A 313 11.31 1.18 -14.43
C GLN A 313 12.15 -0.06 -14.11
N ALA A 314 11.59 -1.26 -14.26
CA ALA A 314 12.33 -2.51 -14.11
C ALA A 314 13.46 -2.62 -15.14
N ALA A 315 13.16 -2.40 -16.43
CA ALA A 315 14.14 -2.42 -17.51
C ALA A 315 15.25 -1.38 -17.30
N TYR A 316 14.87 -0.15 -16.93
CA TYR A 316 15.81 0.91 -16.58
C TYR A 316 16.74 0.51 -15.42
N LEU A 317 16.20 -0.02 -14.32
CA LEU A 317 17.04 -0.40 -13.17
C LEU A 317 17.99 -1.54 -13.53
N SER A 318 17.50 -2.56 -14.25
CA SER A 318 18.32 -3.70 -14.68
C SER A 318 19.46 -3.29 -15.62
N ASP A 319 19.21 -2.33 -16.51
CA ASP A 319 20.24 -1.74 -17.38
C ASP A 319 21.30 -0.97 -16.57
N GLN A 320 20.86 -0.09 -15.67
CA GLN A 320 21.77 0.76 -14.90
C GLN A 320 22.61 0.04 -13.85
N ILE A 321 22.12 -1.08 -13.30
CA ILE A 321 22.85 -1.89 -12.30
C ILE A 321 24.03 -2.65 -12.94
N LYS A 322 24.02 -2.89 -14.26
CA LYS A 322 25.17 -3.51 -14.94
C LYS A 322 26.42 -2.64 -14.88
N ASP A 323 26.23 -1.33 -14.94
CA ASP A 323 27.31 -0.35 -15.05
C ASP A 323 27.69 0.27 -13.69
N LYS A 324 26.88 0.12 -12.64
CA LYS A 324 27.07 0.76 -11.32
C LYS A 324 26.97 -0.25 -10.18
N SER A 325 27.89 -0.14 -9.21
CA SER A 325 27.92 -1.01 -8.03
C SER A 325 26.82 -0.75 -6.99
N ASP A 326 26.13 0.40 -7.05
CA ASP A 326 25.11 0.80 -6.09
C ASP A 326 23.92 1.51 -6.77
N ASP A 327 22.71 1.00 -6.56
CA ASP A 327 21.46 1.55 -7.10
C ASP A 327 21.02 2.83 -6.38
N ARG A 328 21.62 3.15 -5.22
CA ARG A 328 21.25 4.31 -4.38
C ARG A 328 21.45 5.66 -5.04
N ASP A 329 22.28 5.71 -6.07
CA ASP A 329 22.62 6.95 -6.78
C ASP A 329 21.83 7.15 -8.08
N LEU A 330 20.92 6.22 -8.41
CA LEU A 330 19.98 6.38 -9.51
C LEU A 330 18.94 7.45 -9.19
N MET A 331 18.59 8.27 -10.18
CA MET A 331 17.67 9.41 -10.00
C MET A 331 16.30 8.93 -9.49
N LEU A 332 15.79 7.83 -10.05
CA LEU A 332 14.54 7.20 -9.61
C LEU A 332 14.56 6.91 -8.10
N MET A 333 15.62 6.27 -7.61
CA MET A 333 15.73 5.88 -6.21
C MET A 333 15.86 7.11 -5.30
N LYS A 334 16.58 8.15 -5.72
CA LYS A 334 16.64 9.43 -4.98
C LYS A 334 15.29 10.15 -4.95
N LEU A 335 14.54 10.16 -6.05
CA LEU A 335 13.20 10.75 -6.11
C LEU A 335 12.25 10.04 -5.14
N LEU A 336 12.26 8.71 -5.13
CA LEU A 336 11.46 7.88 -4.21
C LEU A 336 11.90 8.07 -2.74
N ALA A 337 13.20 8.11 -2.47
CA ALA A 337 13.72 8.37 -1.13
C ALA A 337 13.33 9.77 -0.62
N ASN A 338 13.28 10.76 -1.50
CA ASN A 338 12.93 12.13 -1.15
C ASN A 338 11.43 12.31 -0.91
N ILE A 339 10.56 11.66 -1.70
CA ILE A 339 9.13 11.67 -1.41
C ILE A 339 8.84 10.94 -0.08
N ASP A 340 9.59 9.87 0.23
CA ASP A 340 9.43 9.14 1.49
C ASP A 340 9.74 9.99 2.73
N LYS A 341 10.61 11.01 2.62
CA LYS A 341 10.86 11.98 3.71
C LYS A 341 9.70 12.94 3.97
N LEU A 342 8.83 13.14 2.97
CA LEU A 342 7.71 14.09 3.04
C LEU A 342 6.39 13.42 3.41
N LEU A 343 6.32 12.10 3.26
CA LEU A 343 5.12 11.30 3.45
C LEU A 343 5.23 10.40 4.67
N SER A 344 4.08 10.01 5.18
CA SER A 344 3.98 9.08 6.30
C SER A 344 2.67 8.31 6.22
N ALA A 345 2.49 7.34 7.11
CA ALA A 345 1.28 6.51 7.15
C ALA A 345 -0.01 7.33 7.36
N ASP A 346 0.10 8.40 8.15
CA ASP A 346 -0.94 9.36 8.52
C ASP A 346 -1.05 10.54 7.54
N ARG A 347 -0.02 10.75 6.71
CA ARG A 347 0.01 11.79 5.67
C ARG A 347 0.43 11.19 4.32
N PRO A 348 -0.45 10.38 3.69
CA PRO A 348 -0.16 9.86 2.36
C PRO A 348 -0.30 10.93 1.27
N CYS A 349 0.35 10.73 0.13
CA CYS A 349 0.11 11.57 -1.05
C CYS A 349 -1.08 11.08 -1.88
N HIS A 350 -1.57 11.96 -2.77
CA HIS A 350 -2.52 11.57 -3.80
C HIS A 350 -1.82 10.76 -4.90
N SER A 351 -2.52 9.80 -5.52
CA SER A 351 -1.95 8.87 -6.50
C SER A 351 -1.29 9.56 -7.70
N SER A 352 -1.83 10.73 -8.08
CA SER A 352 -1.29 11.55 -9.16
C SER A 352 0.16 11.97 -8.93
N LEU A 353 0.62 12.08 -7.69
CA LEU A 353 1.99 12.55 -7.40
C LEU A 353 3.03 11.50 -7.79
N TRP A 354 2.85 10.25 -7.35
CA TRP A 354 3.80 9.19 -7.70
C TRP A 354 3.70 8.82 -9.18
N LEU A 355 2.52 8.91 -9.79
CA LEU A 355 2.37 8.78 -11.25
C LEU A 355 3.14 9.86 -12.00
N ALA A 356 3.00 11.12 -11.59
CA ALA A 356 3.71 12.23 -12.21
C ALA A 356 5.23 12.08 -12.05
N LEU A 357 5.70 11.57 -10.91
CA LEU A 357 7.12 11.27 -10.69
C LEU A 357 7.62 10.16 -11.64
N LEU A 358 6.83 9.09 -11.84
CA LEU A 358 7.20 8.02 -12.77
C LEU A 358 7.21 8.52 -14.22
N ALA A 359 6.21 9.31 -14.64
CA ALA A 359 6.16 9.91 -15.97
C ALA A 359 7.30 10.91 -16.18
N PHE A 360 7.62 11.71 -15.16
CA PHE A 360 8.77 12.61 -15.17
C PHE A 360 10.09 11.87 -15.33
N HIS A 361 10.27 10.76 -14.62
CA HIS A 361 11.42 9.89 -14.78
C HIS A 361 11.50 9.30 -16.20
N ILE A 362 10.39 8.77 -16.74
CA ILE A 362 10.33 8.24 -18.12
C ILE A 362 10.75 9.32 -19.13
N ALA A 363 10.23 10.54 -19.00
CA ALA A 363 10.54 11.65 -19.89
C ALA A 363 12.05 11.95 -19.92
N LEU A 364 12.69 11.98 -18.75
CA LEU A 364 14.12 12.27 -18.65
C LEU A 364 15.00 11.12 -19.14
N VAL A 365 14.61 9.87 -18.89
CA VAL A 365 15.34 8.70 -19.43
C VAL A 365 15.26 8.68 -20.95
N ASN A 366 14.07 8.94 -21.52
CA ASN A 366 13.86 8.90 -22.96
C ASN A 366 14.41 10.14 -23.69
N SER A 367 14.51 11.27 -23.01
CA SER A 367 14.95 12.55 -23.55
C SER A 367 15.67 13.36 -22.45
N PRO A 368 16.96 13.06 -22.21
CA PRO A 368 17.74 13.71 -21.16
C PRO A 368 17.74 15.23 -21.29
N GLN A 369 17.67 15.93 -20.16
CA GLN A 369 17.60 17.39 -20.12
C GLN A 369 18.76 18.00 -19.36
N ASP A 370 19.04 19.28 -19.62
CA ASP A 370 19.98 20.06 -18.81
C ASP A 370 19.44 20.18 -17.37
N ALA A 371 20.33 20.04 -16.39
CA ALA A 371 19.98 20.17 -14.97
C ALA A 371 19.30 21.52 -14.64
N LEU A 372 19.66 22.59 -15.37
CA LEU A 372 19.04 23.90 -15.22
C LEU A 372 17.57 23.90 -15.68
N VAL A 373 17.26 23.20 -16.78
CA VAL A 373 15.88 23.02 -17.28
C VAL A 373 15.05 22.20 -16.30
N ILE A 374 15.63 21.13 -15.74
CA ILE A 374 14.98 20.31 -14.72
C ILE A 374 14.66 21.13 -13.47
N ARG A 375 15.61 21.96 -13.02
CA ARG A 375 15.43 22.87 -11.89
C ARG A 375 14.38 23.94 -12.19
N ALA A 376 14.37 24.49 -13.40
CA ALA A 376 13.37 25.44 -13.86
C ALA A 376 11.96 24.84 -13.85
N PHE A 377 11.82 23.61 -14.35
CA PHE A 377 10.56 22.86 -14.31
C PHE A 377 10.07 22.64 -12.88
N ALA A 378 10.92 22.11 -11.98
CA ALA A 378 10.54 21.85 -10.60
C ALA A 378 10.14 23.13 -9.84
N THR A 379 10.88 24.22 -10.06
CA THR A 379 10.62 25.51 -9.40
C THR A 379 9.39 26.22 -9.95
N LEU A 380 9.12 26.09 -11.25
CA LEU A 380 7.88 26.56 -11.86
C LEU A 380 6.66 25.82 -11.29
N MET A 381 6.75 24.50 -11.12
CA MET A 381 5.70 23.70 -10.49
C MET A 381 5.45 24.11 -9.03
N TYR A 382 6.50 24.51 -8.31
CA TYR A 382 6.40 24.97 -6.93
C TYR A 382 5.83 26.39 -6.80
N PHE A 383 6.33 27.35 -7.58
CA PHE A 383 5.95 28.76 -7.44
C PHE A 383 4.75 29.18 -8.30
N GLY A 384 4.44 28.44 -9.36
CA GLY A 384 3.39 28.77 -10.33
C GLY A 384 3.64 30.05 -11.14
N SER A 385 4.86 30.59 -11.13
CA SER A 385 5.19 31.87 -11.77
C SER A 385 6.62 31.91 -12.28
N TRP A 386 6.79 32.19 -13.58
CA TRP A 386 8.09 32.35 -14.22
C TRP A 386 8.96 33.43 -13.57
N LYS A 387 8.39 34.56 -13.13
CA LYS A 387 9.14 35.62 -12.45
C LYS A 387 9.83 35.11 -11.18
N ARG A 388 9.13 34.30 -10.38
CA ARG A 388 9.68 33.70 -9.15
C ARG A 388 10.69 32.60 -9.47
N THR A 389 10.41 31.78 -10.49
CA THR A 389 11.34 30.77 -10.99
C THR A 389 12.68 31.37 -11.40
N ILE A 390 12.69 32.41 -12.25
CA ILE A 390 13.93 33.05 -12.70
C ILE A 390 14.72 33.66 -11.53
N ASN A 391 14.03 34.32 -10.59
CA ASN A 391 14.69 34.85 -9.40
C ASN A 391 15.35 33.76 -8.55
N PHE A 392 14.72 32.58 -8.45
CA PHE A 392 15.28 31.44 -7.75
C PHE A 392 16.43 30.77 -8.52
N LEU A 393 16.37 30.70 -9.86
CA LEU A 393 17.43 30.13 -10.69
C LEU A 393 18.71 30.96 -10.67
N LYS A 394 18.60 32.29 -10.50
CA LYS A 394 19.74 33.21 -10.35
C LYS A 394 20.50 33.03 -9.04
N GLN A 395 19.92 32.33 -8.05
CA GLN A 395 20.63 32.02 -6.81
C GLN A 395 21.65 30.91 -7.06
N ASP A 396 22.88 31.13 -6.60
CA ASP A 396 23.93 30.11 -6.60
C ASP A 396 23.59 29.02 -5.59
N ILE A 397 23.41 27.79 -6.06
CA ILE A 397 23.05 26.62 -5.23
C ILE A 397 24.12 25.52 -5.42
N GLY A 398 25.33 25.88 -5.85
CA GLY A 398 26.41 24.93 -6.07
C GLY A 398 26.20 24.04 -7.32
N PRO A 399 27.10 23.08 -7.57
CA PRO A 399 27.08 22.29 -8.78
C PRO A 399 25.86 21.35 -8.84
N PRO A 400 25.19 21.23 -10.00
CA PRO A 400 24.07 20.32 -10.14
C PRO A 400 24.52 18.86 -10.00
N ALA A 401 23.67 18.05 -9.36
CA ALA A 401 23.86 16.61 -9.33
C ALA A 401 23.68 16.04 -10.75
N ALA A 402 24.67 15.30 -11.23
CA ALA A 402 24.61 14.61 -12.51
C ALA A 402 23.98 13.22 -12.31
N TYR A 403 22.88 12.96 -12.99
CA TYR A 403 22.27 11.64 -13.12
C TYR A 403 22.39 11.17 -14.56
N VAL A 404 22.93 9.97 -14.76
CA VAL A 404 23.07 9.37 -16.09
C VAL A 404 22.13 8.17 -16.13
N PRO A 405 21.25 8.06 -17.16
CA PRO A 405 21.17 8.87 -18.39
C PRO A 405 20.33 10.15 -18.33
N GLU A 406 19.67 10.47 -17.22
CA GLU A 406 18.56 11.45 -17.16
C GLU A 406 18.96 12.91 -17.37
N THR A 407 20.20 13.27 -17.03
CA THR A 407 20.74 14.63 -17.16
C THR A 407 21.79 14.69 -18.25
N LEU A 408 21.70 15.72 -19.08
CA LEU A 408 22.75 16.07 -20.03
C LEU A 408 24.01 16.54 -19.28
N ARG A 409 25.17 16.34 -19.89
CA ARG A 409 26.42 16.95 -19.39
C ARG A 409 26.23 18.46 -19.28
N PRO A 410 26.86 19.13 -18.28
CA PRO A 410 26.70 20.55 -18.06
C PRO A 410 26.99 21.33 -19.35
N SER A 411 25.97 21.93 -19.94
CA SER A 411 26.11 22.83 -21.06
C SER A 411 25.98 24.26 -20.53
N ARG A 412 26.67 25.24 -21.12
CA ARG A 412 26.43 26.66 -20.82
C ARG A 412 25.10 27.08 -21.46
N SER A 413 23.99 26.56 -20.95
CA SER A 413 22.66 26.94 -21.40
C SER A 413 22.37 28.37 -20.97
N ASN A 414 22.16 29.26 -21.93
CA ASN A 414 21.75 30.64 -21.66
C ASN A 414 20.30 30.66 -21.15
N LEU A 415 20.03 31.55 -20.20
CA LEU A 415 18.72 31.69 -19.54
C LEU A 415 17.57 31.94 -20.54
N ASP A 416 17.88 32.49 -21.71
CA ASP A 416 16.92 32.89 -22.74
C ASP A 416 16.18 31.71 -23.37
N ASN A 417 16.78 30.51 -23.44
CA ASN A 417 16.13 29.31 -24.00
C ASN A 417 15.47 28.41 -22.93
N VAL A 418 15.67 28.72 -21.64
CA VAL A 418 15.21 27.86 -20.54
C VAL A 418 13.69 27.76 -20.51
N MET A 419 12.98 28.83 -20.88
CA MET A 419 11.51 28.85 -20.90
C MET A 419 10.94 27.88 -21.95
N GLU A 420 11.47 27.90 -23.16
CA GLU A 420 11.06 27.01 -24.24
C GLU A 420 11.40 25.55 -23.91
N GLN A 421 12.63 25.29 -23.46
CA GLN A 421 13.08 23.96 -23.05
C GLN A 421 12.26 23.40 -21.87
N THR A 422 11.90 24.24 -20.89
CA THR A 422 11.05 23.83 -19.77
C THR A 422 9.63 23.50 -20.24
N SER A 423 9.10 24.25 -21.20
CA SER A 423 7.79 23.99 -21.79
C SER A 423 7.79 22.70 -22.60
N HIS A 424 8.88 22.45 -23.34
CA HIS A 424 9.11 21.19 -24.04
C HIS A 424 9.17 20.02 -23.04
N LEU A 425 9.94 20.13 -21.95
CA LEU A 425 9.99 19.12 -20.89
C LEU A 425 8.59 18.85 -20.31
N ALA A 426 7.78 19.88 -20.05
CA ALA A 426 6.41 19.69 -19.59
C ALA A 426 5.55 18.88 -20.57
N SER A 427 5.73 19.10 -21.88
CA SER A 427 5.09 18.31 -22.93
C SER A 427 5.55 16.85 -22.90
N LEU A 428 6.86 16.59 -22.77
CA LEU A 428 7.42 15.25 -22.65
C LEU A 428 6.91 14.49 -21.43
N VAL A 429 6.81 15.17 -20.27
CA VAL A 429 6.25 14.57 -19.05
C VAL A 429 4.80 14.17 -19.26
N LYS A 430 4.02 15.02 -19.95
CA LYS A 430 2.62 14.76 -20.25
C LYS A 430 2.46 13.55 -21.19
N SER A 431 3.24 13.47 -22.27
CA SER A 431 3.20 12.33 -23.20
C SER A 431 3.74 11.03 -22.58
N SER A 432 4.68 11.12 -21.64
CA SER A 432 5.23 9.95 -20.93
C SER A 432 4.22 9.25 -20.02
N VAL A 433 3.09 9.90 -19.72
CA VAL A 433 1.97 9.23 -19.05
C VAL A 433 1.43 8.08 -19.93
N ASP A 434 1.48 8.22 -21.25
CA ASP A 434 0.99 7.19 -22.16
C ASP A 434 1.83 5.91 -22.08
N THR A 435 3.12 6.00 -21.74
CA THR A 435 3.96 4.82 -21.47
C THR A 435 3.49 4.03 -20.24
N LEU A 436 2.80 4.67 -19.29
CA LEU A 436 2.23 4.00 -18.12
C LEU A 436 0.85 3.40 -18.39
N THR A 437 0.14 3.89 -19.41
CA THR A 437 -1.28 3.59 -19.63
C THR A 437 -1.54 2.83 -20.94
N SER A 438 -0.66 2.89 -21.93
CA SER A 438 -0.79 2.24 -23.24
C SER A 438 0.25 1.15 -23.42
N LEU A 439 -0.21 -0.04 -23.84
CA LEU A 439 0.66 -1.19 -24.08
C LEU A 439 1.60 -0.95 -25.27
N ASP A 440 1.09 -0.37 -26.36
CA ASP A 440 1.86 -0.16 -27.59
C ASP A 440 3.01 0.82 -27.35
N VAL A 441 2.73 1.92 -26.64
CA VAL A 441 3.73 2.94 -26.29
C VAL A 441 4.76 2.37 -25.32
N LEU A 442 4.33 1.53 -24.37
CA LEU A 442 5.22 0.83 -23.47
C LEU A 442 6.18 -0.10 -24.23
N GLN A 443 5.67 -0.93 -25.15
CA GLN A 443 6.48 -1.84 -25.95
C GLN A 443 7.52 -1.09 -26.80
N GLN A 444 7.11 0.01 -27.45
CA GLN A 444 8.02 0.87 -28.20
C GLN A 444 9.11 1.48 -27.31
N SER A 445 8.75 1.89 -26.09
CA SER A 445 9.70 2.44 -25.12
C SER A 445 10.69 1.38 -24.62
N LEU A 446 10.23 0.14 -24.45
CA LEU A 446 11.04 -0.99 -23.99
C LEU A 446 12.00 -1.53 -25.05
N ALA A 447 11.72 -1.33 -26.35
CA ALA A 447 12.56 -1.80 -27.44
C ALA A 447 14.01 -1.27 -27.41
N ARG A 448 14.26 -0.19 -26.64
CA ARG A 448 15.59 0.39 -26.43
C ARG A 448 16.47 -0.45 -25.50
N TYR A 449 15.90 -1.34 -24.70
CA TYR A 449 16.63 -2.21 -23.77
C TYR A 449 16.85 -3.59 -24.40
N SER A 450 18.11 -4.03 -24.52
CA SER A 450 18.48 -5.26 -25.22
C SER A 450 17.95 -6.56 -24.57
N GLU A 451 17.58 -6.51 -23.28
CA GLU A 451 17.04 -7.66 -22.52
C GLU A 451 15.50 -7.67 -22.40
N ALA A 452 14.79 -6.71 -23.00
CA ALA A 452 13.33 -6.67 -22.95
C ALA A 452 12.66 -7.90 -23.61
N SER A 453 13.42 -8.69 -24.38
CA SER A 453 13.04 -9.92 -25.06
C SER A 453 12.86 -11.15 -24.14
N GLN A 454 13.19 -11.07 -22.85
CA GLN A 454 13.02 -12.19 -21.89
C GLN A 454 11.70 -12.18 -21.10
N PHE A 455 10.78 -11.24 -21.38
CA PHE A 455 9.52 -11.11 -20.64
C PHE A 455 8.29 -11.48 -21.51
N PRO A 456 8.10 -12.76 -21.88
CA PRO A 456 7.00 -13.22 -22.75
C PRO A 456 5.60 -13.11 -22.10
N GLY A 457 5.51 -12.66 -20.84
CA GLY A 457 4.29 -12.60 -20.04
C GLY A 457 3.72 -11.19 -19.87
N LEU A 458 3.85 -10.30 -20.86
CA LEU A 458 3.25 -8.95 -20.88
C LEU A 458 1.70 -9.01 -20.91
N ALA A 459 1.09 -9.57 -19.87
CA ALA A 459 -0.21 -9.10 -19.39
C ALA A 459 0.06 -7.82 -18.57
N SER A 460 0.56 -6.78 -19.23
CA SER A 460 0.89 -5.52 -18.60
C SER A 460 -0.40 -4.91 -18.08
N ILE A 461 -0.48 -4.75 -16.76
CA ILE A 461 -1.60 -4.06 -16.14
C ILE A 461 -1.39 -2.59 -16.44
N SER A 462 -1.93 -2.16 -17.58
CA SER A 462 -2.04 -0.76 -17.94
C SER A 462 -2.54 0.02 -16.72
N LEU A 463 -1.73 0.96 -16.24
CA LEU A 463 -2.08 1.87 -15.15
C LEU A 463 -3.12 2.92 -15.63
N ALA A 464 -3.72 2.74 -16.81
CA ALA A 464 -4.78 3.60 -17.37
C ALA A 464 -5.99 3.76 -16.43
N TYR A 465 -6.16 2.91 -15.43
CA TYR A 465 -7.25 3.06 -14.45
C TYR A 465 -6.95 4.02 -13.30
N ILE A 466 -5.70 4.46 -13.12
CA ILE A 466 -5.34 5.40 -12.04
C ILE A 466 -5.79 6.83 -12.35
N SER A 467 -6.06 7.14 -13.63
CA SER A 467 -6.61 8.42 -14.07
C SER A 467 -8.13 8.53 -13.89
N THR A 468 -8.84 7.44 -13.56
CA THR A 468 -10.23 7.56 -13.09
C THR A 468 -10.26 7.96 -11.62
N PRO A 469 -10.91 9.06 -11.25
CA PRO A 469 -11.01 9.43 -9.85
C PRO A 469 -11.85 8.35 -9.15
N TYR A 470 -11.22 7.61 -8.23
CA TYR A 470 -11.93 6.95 -7.14
C TYR A 470 -12.53 8.04 -6.24
N CYS A 471 -13.58 8.68 -6.74
CA CYS A 471 -14.43 9.60 -6.01
C CYS A 471 -15.74 8.86 -5.71
N SER A 472 -15.72 7.94 -4.75
CA SER A 472 -16.94 7.44 -4.11
C SER A 472 -16.63 6.71 -2.79
N SER A 473 -16.06 7.43 -1.82
CA SER A 473 -16.33 7.18 -0.38
C SER A 473 -15.75 8.29 0.51
N TYR A 474 -15.80 9.54 0.07
CA TYR A 474 -15.78 10.71 0.96
C TYR A 474 -16.71 11.75 0.36
N LYS A 475 -18.03 11.58 0.59
CA LYS A 475 -18.95 12.71 0.50
C LYS A 475 -18.68 13.59 1.71
N GLN A 476 -17.90 14.66 1.49
CA GLN A 476 -18.14 15.89 2.22
C GLN A 476 -19.48 16.41 1.71
N ASP A 477 -20.57 16.10 2.40
CA ASP A 477 -21.81 16.82 2.20
C ASP A 477 -21.57 18.24 2.74
N SER A 478 -21.52 19.16 1.80
CA SER A 478 -21.60 20.60 1.99
C SER A 478 -22.80 20.93 2.88
N ILE A 479 -22.51 21.49 4.04
CA ILE A 479 -23.47 22.25 4.83
C ILE A 479 -23.75 23.52 4.03
N SER A 480 -24.88 23.56 3.32
CA SER A 480 -25.54 24.81 2.96
C SER A 480 -26.62 25.06 4.01
N SER A 481 -26.41 26.13 4.77
CA SER A 481 -27.49 26.99 5.27
C SER A 481 -28.44 27.38 4.13
#